data_AF-A0A2M9C407-F1
#
_entry.id   AF-A0A2M9C407-F1
#
_cell.length_a   1.000
_cell.length_b   1.000
_cell.length_c   1.000
_cell.angle_alpha   90.00
_cell.angle_beta   90.00
_cell.angle_gamma   90.00
#
_symmetry.space_group_name_H-M   'P 1'
#
loop_
_entity.id
_entity.type
_entity.pdbx_description
1 polymer ?
#
loop_
_entity_poly.entity_id
_entity_poly.type
_entity_poly.pdbx_seq_one_letter_code
_entity_poly.pdbx_strand_id
1 'polypeptide(L)'
;MSIKDTTQATPSVHHRASLRIAAALVSLAVVAGGSALGATAANAATVNVSDIILGVGANETQRNLAWYSPANTTQVAQIGLASGVVDGAFPVSSRTVTSTGGATTSGEFNHFATFTDLQENTSYVYRVGSEGDWSDTYTFRTQDFEGDFNFLFFGDPQIGSSGNVASDAAGWIDTVNVSTTAYPDAELLFSAGDQVESANNEGQYTAFLQPEQLREIPFVATNGNHDVGSKAYEQHFNTPNTDRAAGPGSGSSAGGDYWFIHKGVLFLDINSNSRDYTSHIQWIRDVVAEHGDEAKWKMIAFHHSIYSGGPHATDSDVEDRRNVLPSLFSELGFDLVLQGHDHSYARSYLIRNGEKANPDEAAGADTVTAGPGGVLYITANSASGSKYYDLQSQGFWWLSVANQEKVRNYSAVEVTDDTITVKTLRSQANGTDKPVNSVVDQVTLNRAETPDVDTQQLQVTVPEATPGEFVWAVDGTNGLVDLGTAVESGDHYSAEGSINPIRVTDTRLSGPEWSISAQVSDFTSGDESFSGKYLGWTPSVVEAGGDAVAGDKVESGFVSGDGLSASSTLGSAATGHARGSAKLGAGLELDIPVEVTDGTYQATLTLTALS
;
A
#
# COMPACT_ATOMS: atom_id res chain seq x y z
N MET A 1 9.78 -40.33 38.76
CA MET A 1 10.73 -41.45 38.66
C MET A 1 10.23 -42.40 37.58
N SER A 2 11.02 -42.53 36.52
CA SER A 2 11.07 -43.51 35.41
C SER A 2 9.85 -44.35 35.00
N ILE A 3 9.61 -44.26 33.70
CA ILE A 3 8.90 -45.17 32.78
C ILE A 3 9.34 -46.63 32.97
N LYS A 4 8.42 -47.59 32.79
CA LYS A 4 8.69 -48.85 32.09
C LYS A 4 7.44 -49.50 31.51
N ASP A 5 7.71 -50.23 30.45
CA ASP A 5 6.87 -50.55 29.30
C ASP A 5 6.62 -52.06 29.19
N THR A 6 5.65 -52.44 28.35
CA THR A 6 5.55 -53.68 27.54
C THR A 6 5.38 -55.08 28.20
N THR A 7 4.36 -55.85 27.78
CA THR A 7 4.44 -56.86 26.67
C THR A 7 3.23 -57.83 26.58
N GLN A 8 2.72 -57.97 25.34
CA GLN A 8 2.31 -59.18 24.57
C GLN A 8 1.43 -60.32 25.15
N ALA A 9 0.33 -60.66 24.46
CA ALA A 9 0.24 -61.79 23.50
C ALA A 9 -1.23 -62.29 23.27
N THR A 10 -1.58 -62.56 22.01
CA THR A 10 -2.79 -63.22 21.45
C THR A 10 -2.69 -64.77 21.52
N PRO A 11 -3.58 -65.67 20.96
CA PRO A 11 -4.76 -65.53 20.07
C PRO A 11 -5.97 -66.51 20.27
N SER A 12 -6.98 -66.37 19.38
CA SER A 12 -7.80 -67.42 18.69
C SER A 12 -9.21 -67.88 19.19
N VAL A 13 -10.22 -67.48 18.39
CA VAL A 13 -11.26 -68.25 17.67
C VAL A 13 -11.96 -69.47 18.31
N HIS A 14 -13.32 -69.47 18.36
CA HIS A 14 -14.20 -70.57 17.91
C HIS A 14 -15.72 -70.18 17.83
N HIS A 15 -16.22 -70.15 16.59
CA HIS A 15 -17.46 -70.74 16.01
C HIS A 15 -18.80 -70.97 16.78
N ARG A 16 -19.88 -70.79 15.98
CA ARG A 16 -21.26 -71.35 15.98
C ARG A 16 -22.33 -70.57 16.77
N ALA A 17 -23.61 -70.51 16.41
CA ALA A 17 -24.41 -70.77 15.21
C ALA A 17 -25.87 -70.42 15.61
N SER A 18 -26.62 -69.80 14.68
CA SER A 18 -28.06 -69.96 14.39
C SER A 18 -29.10 -70.14 15.53
N LEU A 19 -30.16 -69.32 15.53
CA LEU A 19 -31.54 -69.83 15.40
C LEU A 19 -32.55 -68.75 14.96
N ARG A 20 -33.42 -69.14 14.03
CA ARG A 20 -34.56 -68.39 13.48
C ARG A 20 -35.82 -68.69 14.29
N ILE A 21 -36.74 -67.73 14.40
CA ILE A 21 -38.19 -67.99 14.56
C ILE A 21 -38.97 -67.02 13.65
N ALA A 22 -39.75 -67.64 12.76
CA ALA A 22 -40.86 -67.13 11.96
C ALA A 22 -42.18 -67.46 12.70
N ALA A 23 -43.40 -66.96 12.46
CA ALA A 23 -44.05 -65.93 11.64
C ALA A 23 -45.56 -65.91 12.05
N ALA A 24 -46.35 -65.01 11.44
CA ALA A 24 -47.81 -65.00 11.16
C ALA A 24 -48.57 -63.82 11.80
N LEU A 25 -48.94 -62.77 11.04
CA LEU A 25 -50.00 -62.59 10.00
C LEU A 25 -51.38 -62.27 10.60
N VAL A 26 -51.94 -61.09 10.29
CA VAL A 26 -53.24 -60.90 9.61
C VAL A 26 -53.24 -59.52 8.90
N SER A 27 -53.76 -59.54 7.68
CA SER A 27 -53.81 -58.55 6.63
C SER A 27 -54.96 -57.55 6.75
N LEU A 28 -54.83 -56.36 6.16
CA LEU A 28 -55.90 -55.77 5.35
C LEU A 28 -55.32 -54.88 4.24
N ALA A 29 -55.66 -55.23 3.00
CA ALA A 29 -55.32 -54.50 1.79
C ALA A 29 -56.41 -53.45 1.50
N VAL A 30 -55.98 -52.24 1.12
CA VAL A 30 -56.75 -51.36 0.23
C VAL A 30 -55.79 -50.91 -0.86
N VAL A 31 -56.09 -51.33 -2.09
CA VAL A 31 -55.48 -50.87 -3.33
C VAL A 31 -56.25 -49.64 -3.77
N ALA A 32 -55.57 -48.50 -3.89
CA ALA A 32 -55.98 -47.41 -4.76
C ALA A 32 -54.71 -46.86 -5.42
N GLY A 33 -54.65 -46.97 -6.74
CA GLY A 33 -53.49 -46.64 -7.55
C GLY A 33 -53.16 -45.16 -7.53
N GLY A 34 -51.87 -44.88 -7.46
CA GLY A 34 -51.26 -43.60 -7.75
C GLY A 34 -49.83 -43.88 -8.17
N SER A 35 -49.51 -43.56 -9.41
CA SER A 35 -48.21 -43.78 -10.06
C SER A 35 -47.12 -43.05 -9.28
N ALA A 36 -46.41 -43.76 -8.39
CA ALA A 36 -45.17 -43.28 -7.83
C ALA A 36 -44.08 -43.41 -8.90
N LEU A 37 -43.95 -42.39 -9.74
CA LEU A 37 -42.69 -42.10 -10.41
C LEU A 37 -41.70 -41.78 -9.28
N GLY A 38 -40.82 -42.73 -8.99
CA GLY A 38 -39.70 -42.49 -8.10
C GLY A 38 -38.90 -41.32 -8.65
N ALA A 39 -38.91 -40.21 -7.94
CA ALA A 39 -37.91 -39.17 -8.11
C ALA A 39 -36.56 -39.83 -7.77
N THR A 40 -35.83 -40.22 -8.80
CA THR A 40 -34.40 -40.48 -8.68
C THR A 40 -33.78 -39.22 -8.09
N ALA A 41 -33.17 -39.34 -6.92
CA ALA A 41 -32.26 -38.33 -6.42
C ALA A 41 -31.29 -38.01 -7.56
N ALA A 42 -31.39 -36.80 -8.11
CA ALA A 42 -30.40 -36.29 -9.03
C ALA A 42 -29.07 -36.38 -8.28
N ASN A 43 -28.09 -37.08 -8.85
CA ASN A 43 -26.71 -36.93 -8.43
C ASN A 43 -26.46 -35.42 -8.39
N ALA A 44 -26.11 -34.88 -7.22
CA ALA A 44 -25.56 -33.54 -7.15
C ALA A 44 -24.39 -33.52 -8.14
N ALA A 45 -24.52 -32.78 -9.23
CA ALA A 45 -23.42 -32.56 -10.14
C ALA A 45 -22.27 -32.01 -9.30
N THR A 46 -21.10 -32.64 -9.38
CA THR A 46 -19.89 -32.03 -8.80
C THR A 46 -19.76 -30.64 -9.40
N VAL A 47 -19.90 -29.61 -8.57
CA VAL A 47 -19.76 -28.23 -9.01
C VAL A 47 -18.33 -28.05 -9.49
N ASN A 48 -18.16 -27.80 -10.78
CA ASN A 48 -16.84 -27.67 -11.40
C ASN A 48 -16.32 -26.22 -11.38
N VAL A 49 -16.88 -25.36 -10.53
CA VAL A 49 -16.40 -24.00 -10.30
C VAL A 49 -16.35 -23.71 -8.80
N SER A 50 -15.40 -22.88 -8.38
CA SER A 50 -15.17 -22.51 -7.00
C SER A 50 -14.91 -21.02 -6.87
N ASP A 51 -14.71 -20.55 -5.64
CA ASP A 51 -14.21 -19.20 -5.33
C ASP A 51 -15.04 -18.07 -5.99
N ILE A 52 -16.35 -18.32 -6.14
CA ILE A 52 -17.28 -17.36 -6.74
C ILE A 52 -17.44 -16.19 -5.78
N ILE A 53 -17.22 -14.97 -6.26
CA ILE A 53 -17.44 -13.73 -5.51
C ILE A 53 -18.06 -12.66 -6.41
N LEU A 54 -18.99 -11.89 -5.83
CA LEU A 54 -19.59 -10.70 -6.42
C LEU A 54 -18.82 -9.47 -5.90
N GLY A 55 -18.05 -8.84 -6.78
CA GLY A 55 -17.30 -7.62 -6.50
C GLY A 55 -18.03 -6.34 -6.93
N VAL A 56 -17.58 -5.22 -6.39
CA VAL A 56 -18.00 -3.88 -6.82
C VAL A 56 -17.66 -3.63 -8.30
N GLY A 57 -18.54 -2.94 -9.03
CA GLY A 57 -18.27 -2.45 -10.39
C GLY A 57 -17.73 -1.01 -10.38
N ALA A 58 -17.54 -0.40 -11.55
CA ALA A 58 -17.08 0.99 -11.61
C ALA A 58 -18.11 1.99 -11.03
N ASN A 59 -19.40 1.61 -11.05
CA ASN A 59 -20.53 2.34 -10.48
C ASN A 59 -21.71 1.40 -10.22
N GLU A 60 -22.85 1.94 -9.80
CA GLU A 60 -24.05 1.22 -9.37
C GLU A 60 -24.65 0.36 -10.49
N THR A 61 -24.44 0.76 -11.75
CA THR A 61 -24.91 0.04 -12.94
C THR A 61 -24.08 -1.21 -13.27
N GLN A 62 -23.00 -1.46 -12.52
CA GLN A 62 -22.06 -2.55 -12.77
C GLN A 62 -21.82 -3.44 -11.56
N ARG A 63 -21.57 -4.73 -11.80
CA ARG A 63 -21.04 -5.68 -10.80
C ARG A 63 -19.96 -6.55 -11.42
N ASN A 64 -18.86 -6.73 -10.71
CA ASN A 64 -17.80 -7.61 -11.14
C ASN A 64 -17.99 -9.01 -10.56
N LEU A 65 -17.58 -10.02 -11.31
CA LEU A 65 -17.52 -11.40 -10.86
C LEU A 65 -16.11 -11.93 -10.99
N ALA A 66 -15.75 -12.79 -10.04
CA ALA A 66 -14.61 -13.67 -10.13
C ALA A 66 -15.02 -15.09 -9.70
N TRP A 67 -14.43 -16.11 -10.33
CA TRP A 67 -14.56 -17.52 -9.95
C TRP A 67 -13.43 -18.35 -10.56
N TYR A 68 -13.20 -19.54 -10.01
CA TYR A 68 -12.21 -20.49 -10.50
C TYR A 68 -12.88 -21.69 -11.20
N SER A 69 -12.15 -22.30 -12.13
CA SER A 69 -12.47 -23.61 -12.69
C SER A 69 -11.23 -24.53 -12.69
N PRO A 70 -11.39 -25.85 -12.51
CA PRO A 70 -10.27 -26.80 -12.44
C PRO A 70 -9.66 -27.09 -13.82
N ALA A 71 -10.33 -26.72 -14.91
CA ALA A 71 -9.88 -26.95 -16.28
C ALA A 71 -10.02 -25.69 -17.13
N ASN A 72 -9.11 -25.53 -18.10
CA ASN A 72 -9.13 -24.45 -19.09
C ASN A 72 -10.24 -24.68 -20.11
N THR A 73 -11.44 -24.26 -19.76
CA THR A 73 -12.63 -24.35 -20.60
C THR A 73 -13.20 -22.96 -20.80
N THR A 74 -13.96 -22.77 -21.88
CA THR A 74 -14.72 -21.53 -22.04
C THR A 74 -15.76 -21.44 -20.93
N GLN A 75 -15.70 -20.35 -20.17
CA GLN A 75 -16.63 -20.05 -19.10
C GLN A 75 -17.38 -18.75 -19.43
N VAL A 76 -18.58 -18.62 -18.88
CA VAL A 76 -19.42 -17.43 -19.01
C VAL A 76 -20.16 -17.17 -17.71
N ALA A 77 -20.58 -15.92 -17.52
CA ALA A 77 -21.57 -15.55 -16.53
C ALA A 77 -22.92 -15.31 -17.21
N GLN A 78 -24.01 -15.79 -16.60
CA GLN A 78 -25.37 -15.47 -17.04
C GLN A 78 -26.10 -14.69 -15.98
N ILE A 79 -26.87 -13.69 -16.40
CA ILE A 79 -27.69 -12.86 -15.53
C ILE A 79 -29.08 -12.65 -16.12
N GLY A 80 -30.10 -12.76 -15.30
CA GLY A 80 -31.49 -12.47 -15.65
C GLY A 80 -32.23 -11.78 -14.50
N LEU A 81 -33.44 -11.32 -14.76
CA LEU A 81 -34.31 -10.82 -13.69
C LEU A 81 -34.72 -11.98 -12.78
N ALA A 82 -34.66 -11.78 -11.46
CA ALA A 82 -35.10 -12.80 -10.50
C ALA A 82 -36.58 -13.17 -10.70
N SER A 83 -37.42 -12.22 -11.15
CA SER A 83 -38.83 -12.45 -11.50
C SER A 83 -39.02 -13.40 -12.69
N GLY A 84 -37.96 -13.70 -13.45
CA GLY A 84 -37.97 -14.64 -14.57
C GLY A 84 -37.73 -16.10 -14.17
N VAL A 85 -37.46 -16.37 -12.89
CA VAL A 85 -37.28 -17.74 -12.37
C VAL A 85 -38.67 -18.39 -12.24
N VAL A 86 -38.84 -19.56 -12.88
CA VAL A 86 -40.10 -20.32 -12.84
C VAL A 86 -39.78 -21.74 -12.39
N ASP A 87 -40.42 -22.21 -11.33
CA ASP A 87 -40.20 -23.55 -10.75
C ASP A 87 -38.72 -23.87 -10.47
N GLY A 88 -37.93 -22.85 -10.09
CA GLY A 88 -36.49 -22.95 -9.83
C GLY A 88 -35.61 -22.99 -11.09
N ALA A 89 -36.18 -22.92 -12.29
CA ALA A 89 -35.43 -22.87 -13.53
C ALA A 89 -34.87 -21.46 -13.80
N PHE A 90 -33.60 -21.41 -14.22
CA PHE A 90 -32.92 -20.16 -14.57
C PHE A 90 -33.62 -19.45 -15.77
N PRO A 91 -33.69 -18.10 -15.79
CA PRO A 91 -34.47 -17.39 -16.81
C PRO A 91 -33.98 -17.62 -18.24
N VAL A 92 -34.88 -17.95 -19.17
CA VAL A 92 -34.55 -18.12 -20.60
C VAL A 92 -34.13 -16.79 -21.25
N SER A 93 -34.64 -15.67 -20.76
CA SER A 93 -34.31 -14.32 -21.23
C SER A 93 -33.02 -13.77 -20.59
N SER A 94 -32.16 -14.62 -20.04
CA SER A 94 -30.89 -14.20 -19.45
C SER A 94 -29.93 -13.64 -20.49
N ARG A 95 -29.12 -12.66 -20.09
CA ARG A 95 -27.94 -12.20 -20.83
C ARG A 95 -26.74 -13.05 -20.45
N THR A 96 -25.94 -13.42 -21.45
CA THR A 96 -24.64 -14.08 -21.26
C THR A 96 -23.51 -13.07 -21.41
N VAL A 97 -22.55 -13.10 -20.50
CA VAL A 97 -21.32 -12.31 -20.50
C VAL A 97 -20.14 -13.27 -20.60
N THR A 98 -19.29 -13.08 -21.61
CA THR A 98 -18.06 -13.87 -21.78
C THR A 98 -17.08 -13.57 -20.66
N SER A 99 -16.43 -14.60 -20.09
CA SER A 99 -15.36 -14.39 -19.13
C SER A 99 -14.02 -14.09 -19.80
N THR A 100 -13.17 -13.33 -19.11
CA THR A 100 -11.73 -13.27 -19.33
C THR A 100 -11.02 -14.00 -18.19
N GLY A 101 -9.69 -14.13 -18.23
CA GLY A 101 -8.93 -14.78 -17.17
C GLY A 101 -7.84 -15.70 -17.70
N GLY A 102 -7.28 -16.55 -16.85
CA GLY A 102 -6.16 -17.40 -17.23
C GLY A 102 -5.74 -18.38 -16.15
N ALA A 103 -4.57 -18.99 -16.35
CA ALA A 103 -4.01 -19.91 -15.36
C ALA A 103 -3.64 -19.17 -14.07
N THR A 104 -3.98 -19.77 -12.94
CA THR A 104 -3.70 -19.21 -11.60
C THR A 104 -2.38 -19.72 -11.05
N THR A 105 -1.95 -19.16 -9.92
CA THR A 105 -0.78 -19.67 -9.19
C THR A 105 -1.02 -21.05 -8.57
N SER A 106 -2.28 -21.46 -8.39
CA SER A 106 -2.66 -22.79 -7.90
C SER A 106 -2.66 -23.88 -8.98
N GLY A 107 -2.58 -23.49 -10.26
CA GLY A 107 -2.72 -24.40 -11.40
C GLY A 107 -4.17 -24.58 -11.89
N GLU A 108 -5.12 -23.87 -11.26
CA GLU A 108 -6.51 -23.74 -11.72
C GLU A 108 -6.61 -22.60 -12.75
N PHE A 109 -7.84 -22.20 -13.09
CA PHE A 109 -8.10 -21.12 -14.03
C PHE A 109 -9.08 -20.11 -13.42
N ASN A 110 -8.66 -18.85 -13.28
CA ASN A 110 -9.55 -17.78 -12.85
C ASN A 110 -10.35 -17.25 -14.02
N HIS A 111 -11.54 -16.73 -13.71
CA HIS A 111 -12.46 -16.16 -14.68
C HIS A 111 -13.07 -14.89 -14.12
N PHE A 112 -13.09 -13.85 -14.95
CA PHE A 112 -13.64 -12.54 -14.64
C PHE A 112 -14.73 -12.18 -15.63
N ALA A 113 -15.84 -11.64 -15.13
CA ALA A 113 -16.89 -11.06 -15.94
C ALA A 113 -17.45 -9.81 -15.26
N THR A 114 -17.98 -8.88 -16.05
CA THR A 114 -18.64 -7.67 -15.53
C THR A 114 -20.06 -7.62 -16.04
N PHE A 115 -21.02 -7.64 -15.12
CA PHE A 115 -22.39 -7.28 -15.45
C PHE A 115 -22.49 -5.78 -15.60
N THR A 116 -23.01 -5.32 -16.73
CA THR A 116 -23.26 -3.91 -17.06
C THR A 116 -24.75 -3.62 -17.21
N ASP A 117 -25.11 -2.35 -17.35
CA ASP A 117 -26.46 -1.89 -17.69
C ASP A 117 -27.52 -2.36 -16.67
N LEU A 118 -27.10 -2.55 -15.42
CA LEU A 118 -28.00 -2.90 -14.33
C LEU A 118 -28.97 -1.74 -14.08
N GLN A 119 -30.21 -2.08 -13.77
CA GLN A 119 -31.27 -1.13 -13.48
C GLN A 119 -31.36 -0.95 -11.96
N GLU A 120 -31.72 0.24 -11.52
CA GLU A 120 -31.99 0.52 -10.11
C GLU A 120 -33.10 -0.39 -9.54
N ASN A 121 -33.13 -0.58 -8.23
CA ASN A 121 -34.21 -1.25 -7.51
C ASN A 121 -34.59 -2.65 -8.05
N THR A 122 -33.64 -3.35 -8.65
CA THR A 122 -33.90 -4.56 -9.44
C THR A 122 -33.21 -5.78 -8.82
N SER A 123 -33.98 -6.84 -8.64
CA SER A 123 -33.46 -8.13 -8.20
C SER A 123 -33.03 -8.98 -9.39
N TYR A 124 -31.77 -9.40 -9.38
CA TYR A 124 -31.16 -10.23 -10.40
C TYR A 124 -30.87 -11.62 -9.87
N VAL A 125 -30.91 -12.61 -10.77
CA VAL A 125 -30.41 -13.96 -10.55
C VAL A 125 -29.27 -14.19 -11.52
N TYR A 126 -28.19 -14.80 -11.06
CA TYR A 126 -27.02 -15.11 -11.88
C TYR A 126 -26.45 -16.49 -11.59
N ARG A 127 -25.66 -16.99 -12.54
CA ARG A 127 -24.86 -18.21 -12.41
C ARG A 127 -23.61 -18.09 -13.28
N VAL A 128 -22.56 -18.83 -12.95
CA VAL A 128 -21.33 -18.90 -13.73
C VAL A 128 -21.05 -20.35 -14.11
N GLY A 129 -20.30 -20.58 -15.17
CA GLY A 129 -20.03 -21.95 -15.61
C GLY A 129 -19.87 -22.08 -17.11
N SER A 130 -20.13 -23.29 -17.57
CA SER A 130 -20.22 -23.63 -18.98
C SER A 130 -21.53 -24.37 -19.28
N GLU A 131 -21.88 -24.52 -20.56
CA GLU A 131 -23.12 -25.18 -20.95
C GLU A 131 -23.17 -26.63 -20.43
N GLY A 132 -24.23 -26.95 -19.68
CA GLY A 132 -24.41 -28.26 -19.03
C GLY A 132 -23.64 -28.43 -17.71
N ASP A 133 -22.89 -27.43 -17.27
CA ASP A 133 -22.02 -27.46 -16.10
C ASP A 133 -21.97 -26.08 -15.43
N TRP A 134 -23.08 -25.73 -14.79
CA TRP A 134 -23.30 -24.44 -14.14
C TRP A 134 -23.06 -24.54 -12.63
N SER A 135 -22.62 -23.43 -12.03
CA SER A 135 -22.74 -23.21 -10.60
C SER A 135 -24.20 -23.29 -10.14
N ASP A 136 -24.38 -23.30 -8.81
CA ASP A 136 -25.65 -22.87 -8.21
C ASP A 136 -26.03 -21.46 -8.69
N THR A 137 -27.32 -21.14 -8.54
CA THR A 137 -27.82 -19.81 -8.86
C THR A 137 -27.74 -18.91 -7.63
N TYR A 138 -27.25 -17.69 -7.83
CA TYR A 138 -27.12 -16.68 -6.79
C TYR A 138 -28.00 -15.47 -7.13
N THR A 139 -28.31 -14.66 -6.13
CA THR A 139 -29.13 -13.46 -6.33
C THR A 139 -28.49 -12.26 -5.69
N PHE A 140 -28.63 -11.11 -6.33
CA PHE A 140 -28.32 -9.82 -5.72
C PHE A 140 -29.41 -8.81 -6.09
N ARG A 141 -29.46 -7.69 -5.38
CA ARG A 141 -30.40 -6.61 -5.64
C ARG A 141 -29.64 -5.29 -5.77
N THR A 142 -29.87 -4.57 -6.85
CA THR A 142 -29.50 -3.16 -6.94
C THR A 142 -30.50 -2.33 -6.15
N GLN A 143 -30.01 -1.27 -5.51
CA GLN A 143 -30.85 -0.28 -4.83
C GLN A 143 -31.14 0.90 -5.75
N ASP A 144 -31.70 1.98 -5.19
CA ASP A 144 -31.63 3.30 -5.84
C ASP A 144 -30.17 3.61 -6.17
N PHE A 145 -29.92 4.28 -7.30
CA PHE A 145 -28.56 4.64 -7.71
C PHE A 145 -28.09 5.97 -7.11
N GLU A 146 -28.98 6.67 -6.40
CA GLU A 146 -28.70 7.92 -5.73
C GLU A 146 -29.12 7.86 -4.25
N GLY A 147 -28.73 8.90 -3.51
CA GLY A 147 -29.12 9.12 -2.13
C GLY A 147 -28.30 8.33 -1.11
N ASP A 148 -28.84 8.22 0.09
CA ASP A 148 -28.15 7.66 1.23
C ASP A 148 -27.87 6.16 1.04
N PHE A 149 -26.78 5.69 1.65
CA PHE A 149 -26.45 4.27 1.70
C PHE A 149 -25.60 3.95 2.93
N ASN A 150 -25.41 2.66 3.20
CA ASN A 150 -24.44 2.21 4.17
C ASN A 150 -23.61 1.05 3.62
N PHE A 151 -22.39 0.91 4.13
CA PHE A 151 -21.53 -0.23 3.88
C PHE A 151 -20.91 -0.77 5.16
N LEU A 152 -20.50 -2.03 5.11
CA LEU A 152 -19.87 -2.72 6.23
C LEU A 152 -18.38 -2.84 5.99
N PHE A 153 -17.57 -2.35 6.91
CA PHE A 153 -16.11 -2.33 6.85
C PHE A 153 -15.50 -3.30 7.88
N PHE A 154 -14.56 -4.12 7.41
CA PHE A 154 -13.98 -5.23 8.16
C PHE A 154 -12.45 -5.17 8.11
N GLY A 155 -11.80 -5.27 9.28
CA GLY A 155 -10.34 -5.39 9.38
C GLY A 155 -9.91 -6.85 9.43
N ASP A 156 -8.84 -7.17 8.71
CA ASP A 156 -7.99 -8.34 8.92
C ASP A 156 -8.73 -9.65 9.29
N PRO A 157 -9.60 -10.20 8.42
CA PRO A 157 -10.09 -11.56 8.57
C PRO A 157 -8.92 -12.56 8.67
N GLN A 158 -7.84 -12.34 7.90
CA GLN A 158 -6.56 -13.02 7.92
C GLN A 158 -6.68 -14.51 8.23
N ILE A 159 -7.42 -15.21 7.39
CA ILE A 159 -7.78 -16.62 7.62
C ILE A 159 -6.50 -17.46 7.66
N GLY A 160 -6.29 -18.18 8.76
CA GLY A 160 -5.11 -18.99 9.03
C GLY A 160 -4.18 -18.42 10.09
N SER A 161 -4.32 -17.14 10.48
CA SER A 161 -3.40 -16.48 11.42
C SER A 161 -3.40 -17.12 12.81
N SER A 162 -4.54 -17.68 13.26
CA SER A 162 -4.61 -18.37 14.56
C SER A 162 -3.91 -19.73 14.56
N GLY A 163 -3.49 -20.23 13.39
CA GLY A 163 -3.11 -21.62 13.17
C GLY A 163 -4.30 -22.58 13.03
N ASN A 164 -5.54 -22.08 13.05
CA ASN A 164 -6.76 -22.88 12.87
C ASN A 164 -7.74 -22.22 11.88
N VAL A 165 -7.57 -22.56 10.61
CA VAL A 165 -8.40 -22.07 9.48
C VAL A 165 -9.90 -22.22 9.74
N ALA A 166 -10.34 -23.34 10.33
CA ALA A 166 -11.76 -23.58 10.58
C ALA A 166 -12.34 -22.63 11.65
N SER A 167 -11.54 -22.30 12.68
CA SER A 167 -11.95 -21.34 13.72
C SER A 167 -12.02 -19.92 13.15
N ASP A 168 -11.02 -19.54 12.36
CA ASP A 168 -10.96 -18.22 11.72
C ASP A 168 -12.14 -18.04 10.75
N ALA A 169 -12.43 -19.05 9.93
CA ALA A 169 -13.57 -19.07 9.02
C ALA A 169 -14.90 -18.96 9.76
N ALA A 170 -15.09 -19.73 10.84
CA ALA A 170 -16.30 -19.66 11.65
C ALA A 170 -16.49 -18.27 12.27
N GLY A 171 -15.41 -17.63 12.73
CA GLY A 171 -15.47 -16.27 13.26
C GLY A 171 -15.77 -15.22 12.19
N TRP A 172 -15.21 -15.36 10.99
CA TRP A 172 -15.49 -14.51 9.86
C TRP A 172 -16.95 -14.62 9.39
N ILE A 173 -17.45 -15.85 9.19
CA ILE A 173 -18.85 -16.13 8.85
C ILE A 173 -19.81 -15.51 9.89
N ASP A 174 -19.53 -15.71 11.17
CA ASP A 174 -20.33 -15.14 12.26
C ASP A 174 -20.36 -13.59 12.20
N THR A 175 -19.21 -12.95 11.98
CA THR A 175 -19.15 -11.48 11.82
C THR A 175 -19.94 -10.98 10.61
N VAL A 176 -19.84 -11.64 9.45
CA VAL A 176 -20.62 -11.26 8.26
C VAL A 176 -22.12 -11.46 8.51
N ASN A 177 -22.52 -12.58 9.11
CA ASN A 177 -23.92 -12.85 9.46
C ASN A 177 -24.48 -11.80 10.43
N VAL A 178 -23.76 -11.52 11.52
CA VAL A 178 -24.17 -10.54 12.53
C VAL A 178 -24.31 -9.15 11.94
N SER A 179 -23.32 -8.72 11.17
CA SER A 179 -23.28 -7.37 10.59
C SER A 179 -24.36 -7.16 9.53
N THR A 180 -24.55 -8.11 8.60
CA THR A 180 -25.60 -8.05 7.57
C THR A 180 -27.00 -8.25 8.15
N THR A 181 -27.15 -8.96 9.27
CA THR A 181 -28.44 -9.02 9.99
C THR A 181 -28.76 -7.67 10.66
N ALA A 182 -27.75 -6.99 11.19
CA ALA A 182 -27.92 -5.68 11.82
C ALA A 182 -28.12 -4.55 10.81
N TYR A 183 -27.52 -4.69 9.62
CA TYR A 183 -27.57 -3.75 8.50
C TYR A 183 -28.02 -4.49 7.22
N PRO A 184 -29.32 -4.83 7.13
CA PRO A 184 -29.84 -5.62 6.00
C PRO A 184 -29.81 -4.86 4.66
N ASP A 185 -29.71 -3.53 4.71
CA ASP A 185 -29.64 -2.65 3.55
C ASP A 185 -28.19 -2.25 3.20
N ALA A 186 -27.18 -2.93 3.77
CA ALA A 186 -25.79 -2.68 3.41
C ALA A 186 -25.53 -2.94 1.93
N GLU A 187 -25.00 -1.94 1.24
CA GLU A 187 -24.82 -1.98 -0.21
C GLU A 187 -23.44 -2.50 -0.63
N LEU A 188 -22.45 -2.50 0.28
CA LEU A 188 -21.09 -2.99 0.05
C LEU A 188 -20.54 -3.72 1.29
N LEU A 189 -19.71 -4.74 1.05
CA LEU A 189 -18.86 -5.39 2.05
C LEU A 189 -17.40 -5.02 1.76
N PHE A 190 -16.76 -4.24 2.64
CA PHE A 190 -15.44 -3.65 2.43
C PHE A 190 -14.42 -4.30 3.37
N SER A 191 -13.40 -4.97 2.82
CA SER A 191 -12.27 -5.50 3.60
C SER A 191 -11.06 -4.56 3.53
N ALA A 192 -10.46 -4.27 4.69
CA ALA A 192 -9.23 -3.49 4.83
C ALA A 192 -7.94 -4.23 4.41
N GLY A 193 -8.04 -5.42 3.82
CA GLY A 193 -6.90 -6.27 3.49
C GLY A 193 -6.68 -7.41 4.47
N ASP A 194 -5.65 -8.20 4.17
CA ASP A 194 -5.31 -9.46 4.83
C ASP A 194 -6.52 -10.39 4.84
N GLN A 195 -7.01 -10.79 3.67
CA GLN A 195 -8.09 -11.79 3.59
C GLN A 195 -7.58 -13.14 4.09
N VAL A 196 -6.35 -13.50 3.72
CA VAL A 196 -5.69 -14.75 4.08
C VAL A 196 -4.38 -14.49 4.82
N GLU A 197 -3.90 -15.46 5.61
CA GLU A 197 -2.60 -15.39 6.28
C GLU A 197 -1.43 -15.65 5.33
N SER A 198 -1.63 -16.47 4.30
CA SER A 198 -0.59 -16.89 3.37
C SER A 198 -1.06 -16.66 1.95
N ALA A 199 -0.42 -15.71 1.27
CA ALA A 199 -0.83 -15.16 -0.02
C ALA A 199 -1.23 -16.18 -1.10
N ASN A 200 -0.61 -17.36 -1.15
CA ASN A 200 -0.87 -18.40 -2.16
C ASN A 200 -1.67 -19.61 -1.62
N ASN A 201 -2.26 -19.51 -0.44
CA ASN A 201 -2.98 -20.61 0.19
C ASN A 201 -4.45 -20.62 -0.22
N GLU A 202 -4.77 -21.38 -1.26
CA GLU A 202 -6.15 -21.52 -1.75
C GLU A 202 -7.11 -22.08 -0.70
N GLY A 203 -6.64 -22.92 0.23
CA GLY A 203 -7.48 -23.41 1.33
C GLY A 203 -7.93 -22.31 2.29
N GLN A 204 -7.11 -21.26 2.46
CA GLN A 204 -7.49 -20.07 3.22
C GLN A 204 -8.45 -19.18 2.43
N TYR A 205 -8.26 -19.03 1.11
CA TYR A 205 -9.22 -18.32 0.25
C TYR A 205 -10.58 -19.03 0.22
N THR A 206 -10.62 -20.34 0.02
CA THR A 206 -11.87 -21.12 0.08
C THR A 206 -12.60 -20.91 1.41
N ALA A 207 -11.86 -20.84 2.52
CA ALA A 207 -12.41 -20.58 3.86
C ALA A 207 -12.88 -19.12 4.04
N PHE A 208 -12.13 -18.15 3.54
CA PHE A 208 -12.51 -16.74 3.51
C PHE A 208 -13.79 -16.50 2.71
N LEU A 209 -13.92 -17.18 1.57
CA LEU A 209 -15.04 -17.08 0.65
C LEU A 209 -16.23 -17.93 1.09
N GLN A 210 -16.32 -18.45 2.32
CA GLN A 210 -17.49 -19.22 2.76
C GLN A 210 -18.78 -18.42 2.97
N PRO A 211 -18.79 -17.16 3.45
CA PRO A 211 -20.03 -16.41 3.64
C PRO A 211 -20.84 -16.30 2.34
N GLU A 212 -22.12 -16.65 2.39
CA GLU A 212 -23.02 -16.62 1.24
C GLU A 212 -23.21 -15.19 0.72
N GLN A 213 -23.18 -14.21 1.62
CA GLN A 213 -23.33 -12.78 1.34
C GLN A 213 -22.26 -12.24 0.37
N LEU A 214 -21.10 -12.90 0.24
CA LEU A 214 -20.08 -12.55 -0.75
C LEU A 214 -20.51 -12.84 -2.21
N ARG A 215 -21.66 -13.50 -2.42
CA ARG A 215 -22.33 -13.65 -3.72
C ARG A 215 -23.56 -12.75 -3.88
N GLU A 216 -23.94 -12.02 -2.84
CA GLU A 216 -25.19 -11.26 -2.79
C GLU A 216 -24.95 -9.75 -2.67
N ILE A 217 -23.92 -9.38 -1.88
CA ILE A 217 -23.53 -8.00 -1.61
C ILE A 217 -22.14 -7.78 -2.23
N PRO A 218 -21.94 -6.72 -3.03
CA PRO A 218 -20.66 -6.44 -3.67
C PRO A 218 -19.52 -6.29 -2.67
N PHE A 219 -18.44 -7.02 -2.92
CA PHE A 219 -17.23 -6.99 -2.12
C PHE A 219 -16.22 -5.97 -2.67
N VAL A 220 -15.60 -5.23 -1.76
CA VAL A 220 -14.50 -4.29 -1.99
C VAL A 220 -13.26 -4.85 -1.29
N ALA A 221 -12.23 -5.16 -2.06
CA ALA A 221 -11.02 -5.83 -1.58
C ALA A 221 -9.85 -4.84 -1.55
N THR A 222 -9.23 -4.65 -0.39
CA THR A 222 -7.92 -4.01 -0.28
C THR A 222 -6.83 -5.07 -0.27
N ASN A 223 -5.67 -4.81 -0.88
CA ASN A 223 -4.54 -5.73 -0.91
C ASN A 223 -3.68 -5.58 0.37
N GLY A 224 -3.70 -6.60 1.25
CA GLY A 224 -2.91 -6.63 2.47
C GLY A 224 -1.50 -7.16 2.31
N ASN A 225 -0.66 -7.07 3.35
CA ASN A 225 0.71 -7.58 3.29
C ASN A 225 0.78 -9.11 3.36
N HIS A 226 -0.30 -9.78 3.81
CA HIS A 226 -0.43 -11.23 3.72
C HIS A 226 -1.05 -11.70 2.41
N ASP A 227 -1.69 -10.81 1.64
CA ASP A 227 -2.25 -11.12 0.32
C ASP A 227 -1.23 -10.88 -0.81
N VAL A 228 -0.35 -9.88 -0.64
CA VAL A 228 0.54 -9.38 -1.71
C VAL A 228 1.54 -10.40 -2.23
N GLY A 229 1.96 -11.37 -1.40
CA GLY A 229 3.06 -12.29 -1.69
C GLY A 229 2.85 -13.26 -2.87
N SER A 230 1.69 -13.18 -3.53
CA SER A 230 1.28 -14.04 -4.65
C SER A 230 0.44 -13.23 -5.65
N LYS A 231 0.25 -13.77 -6.86
CA LYS A 231 -0.77 -13.30 -7.80
C LYS A 231 -2.19 -13.75 -7.45
N ALA A 232 -2.36 -14.62 -6.45
CA ALA A 232 -3.67 -15.15 -6.07
C ALA A 232 -4.68 -14.04 -5.71
N TYR A 233 -4.27 -12.97 -5.03
CA TYR A 233 -5.15 -11.82 -4.77
C TYR A 233 -5.74 -11.24 -6.07
N GLU A 234 -4.89 -10.96 -7.07
CA GLU A 234 -5.33 -10.44 -8.36
C GLU A 234 -6.15 -11.44 -9.17
N GLN A 235 -6.10 -12.72 -8.81
CA GLN A 235 -6.81 -13.81 -9.48
C GLN A 235 -8.17 -14.07 -8.84
N HIS A 236 -8.31 -13.85 -7.53
CA HIS A 236 -9.56 -13.96 -6.77
C HIS A 236 -10.45 -12.72 -6.88
N PHE A 237 -9.88 -11.53 -7.11
CA PHE A 237 -10.63 -10.28 -7.07
C PHE A 237 -10.55 -9.51 -8.40
N ASN A 238 -11.71 -9.36 -9.04
CA ASN A 238 -11.90 -8.54 -10.24
C ASN A 238 -12.27 -7.09 -9.84
N THR A 239 -11.28 -6.24 -9.65
CA THR A 239 -11.45 -4.85 -9.18
C THR A 239 -11.70 -3.87 -10.35
N PRO A 240 -12.62 -2.90 -10.22
CA PRO A 240 -12.95 -1.95 -11.30
C PRO A 240 -11.83 -0.91 -11.52
N ASN A 241 -11.67 -0.39 -12.73
CA ASN A 241 -10.73 0.71 -13.06
C ASN A 241 -9.31 0.53 -12.49
N THR A 242 -8.80 -0.70 -12.50
CA THR A 242 -7.50 -1.01 -11.91
C THR A 242 -6.36 -0.55 -12.82
N ASP A 243 -5.45 0.25 -12.28
CA ASP A 243 -4.16 0.57 -12.90
C ASP A 243 -3.04 -0.23 -12.22
N ARG A 244 -2.47 -1.19 -12.94
CA ARG A 244 -1.37 -2.04 -12.44
C ARG A 244 -0.01 -1.33 -12.47
N ALA A 245 0.10 -0.16 -13.09
CA ALA A 245 1.31 0.66 -13.07
C ALA A 245 1.39 1.58 -11.84
N ALA A 246 0.25 1.97 -11.27
CA ALA A 246 0.19 2.64 -9.97
C ALA A 246 0.27 1.61 -8.85
N GLY A 247 1.11 1.83 -7.84
CA GLY A 247 1.29 0.86 -6.76
C GLY A 247 1.68 -0.54 -7.23
N PRO A 248 2.67 -0.68 -8.13
CA PRO A 248 2.87 -1.92 -8.88
C PRO A 248 3.27 -3.08 -7.96
N GLY A 249 2.79 -4.28 -8.34
CA GLY A 249 3.33 -5.53 -7.83
C GLY A 249 4.61 -5.92 -8.57
N SER A 250 4.89 -7.22 -8.60
CA SER A 250 5.99 -7.79 -9.39
C SER A 250 5.47 -8.89 -10.31
N GLY A 251 6.38 -9.63 -10.97
CA GLY A 251 5.98 -10.82 -11.72
C GLY A 251 5.30 -11.90 -10.88
N SER A 252 5.54 -11.92 -9.56
CA SER A 252 5.00 -12.93 -8.64
C SER A 252 4.12 -12.37 -7.51
N SER A 253 4.12 -11.07 -7.28
CA SER A 253 3.34 -10.42 -6.22
C SER A 253 2.19 -9.59 -6.78
N ALA A 254 1.10 -9.51 -6.04
CA ALA A 254 -0.04 -8.67 -6.39
C ALA A 254 0.31 -7.17 -6.29
N GLY A 255 -0.42 -6.33 -7.01
CA GLY A 255 -0.41 -4.89 -6.84
C GLY A 255 -1.35 -4.18 -7.80
N GLY A 256 -1.22 -2.87 -7.93
CA GLY A 256 -2.18 -2.04 -8.65
C GLY A 256 -3.10 -1.27 -7.72
N ASP A 257 -3.44 -0.06 -8.13
CA ASP A 257 -4.42 0.79 -7.48
C ASP A 257 -5.72 0.80 -8.29
N TYR A 258 -6.86 1.02 -7.63
CA TYR A 258 -8.14 1.00 -8.32
C TYR A 258 -9.15 1.97 -7.69
N TRP A 259 -10.16 2.36 -8.47
CA TRP A 259 -11.17 3.33 -8.02
C TRP A 259 -12.56 3.00 -8.54
N PHE A 260 -13.58 3.49 -7.84
CA PHE A 260 -14.97 3.45 -8.27
C PHE A 260 -15.75 4.61 -7.66
N ILE A 261 -16.92 4.91 -8.23
CA ILE A 261 -17.87 5.85 -7.63
C ILE A 261 -19.09 5.06 -7.18
N HIS A 262 -19.55 5.31 -5.96
CA HIS A 262 -20.81 4.77 -5.46
C HIS A 262 -21.58 5.86 -4.73
N LYS A 263 -22.76 6.22 -5.23
CA LYS A 263 -23.71 7.21 -4.72
C LYS A 263 -23.06 8.54 -4.35
N GLY A 264 -22.30 9.08 -5.30
CA GLY A 264 -21.59 10.34 -5.15
C GLY A 264 -20.39 10.27 -4.20
N VAL A 265 -19.89 9.08 -3.86
CA VAL A 265 -18.61 8.91 -3.14
C VAL A 265 -17.58 8.37 -4.10
N LEU A 266 -16.45 9.07 -4.24
CA LEU A 266 -15.28 8.58 -4.96
C LEU A 266 -14.43 7.76 -3.99
N PHE A 267 -14.34 6.45 -4.24
CA PHE A 267 -13.50 5.52 -3.52
C PHE A 267 -12.22 5.25 -4.31
N LEU A 268 -11.08 5.43 -3.67
CA LEU A 268 -9.79 4.94 -4.14
C LEU A 268 -9.31 3.83 -3.20
N ASP A 269 -8.67 2.81 -3.73
CA ASP A 269 -7.99 1.76 -2.97
C ASP A 269 -6.58 1.60 -3.54
N ILE A 270 -5.57 1.79 -2.69
CA ILE A 270 -4.17 1.78 -3.11
C ILE A 270 -3.42 0.59 -2.52
N ASN A 271 -2.55 -0.01 -3.34
CA ASN A 271 -1.67 -1.08 -2.90
C ASN A 271 -0.52 -0.54 -2.04
N SER A 272 -0.81 -0.30 -0.76
CA SER A 272 0.18 0.22 0.18
C SER A 272 1.39 -0.69 0.41
N ASN A 273 1.43 -1.92 -0.11
CA ASN A 273 2.65 -2.75 -0.11
C ASN A 273 3.75 -2.18 -1.00
N SER A 274 3.39 -1.42 -2.04
CA SER A 274 4.35 -0.66 -2.83
C SER A 274 4.78 0.61 -2.10
N ARG A 275 6.07 0.95 -2.21
CA ARG A 275 6.65 2.21 -1.73
C ARG A 275 6.92 3.19 -2.86
N ASP A 276 6.44 2.88 -4.06
CA ASP A 276 6.52 3.79 -5.19
C ASP A 276 5.48 4.92 -5.04
N TYR A 277 5.76 5.84 -4.12
CA TYR A 277 4.90 7.00 -3.88
C TYR A 277 4.73 7.85 -5.13
N THR A 278 5.69 7.85 -6.05
CA THR A 278 5.60 8.65 -7.28
C THR A 278 4.41 8.19 -8.12
N SER A 279 4.28 6.89 -8.35
CA SER A 279 3.16 6.35 -9.13
C SER A 279 1.82 6.47 -8.40
N HIS A 280 1.79 6.18 -7.09
CA HIS A 280 0.59 6.39 -6.26
C HIS A 280 0.12 7.85 -6.30
N ILE A 281 1.01 8.81 -6.00
CA ILE A 281 0.67 10.24 -5.93
C ILE A 281 0.17 10.73 -7.29
N GLN A 282 0.85 10.35 -8.38
CA GLN A 282 0.44 10.77 -9.72
C GLN A 282 -0.95 10.22 -10.05
N TRP A 283 -1.17 8.92 -9.84
CA TRP A 283 -2.45 8.27 -10.12
C TRP A 283 -3.59 8.84 -9.27
N ILE A 284 -3.40 9.04 -7.95
CA ILE A 284 -4.41 9.64 -7.07
C ILE A 284 -4.76 11.06 -7.56
N ARG A 285 -3.76 11.86 -7.95
CA ARG A 285 -4.00 13.22 -8.48
C ARG A 285 -4.79 13.19 -9.77
N ASP A 286 -4.47 12.28 -10.68
CA ASP A 286 -5.16 12.16 -11.96
C ASP A 286 -6.62 11.74 -11.75
N VAL A 287 -6.87 10.72 -10.92
CA VAL A 287 -8.24 10.27 -10.60
C VAL A 287 -9.05 11.38 -9.90
N VAL A 288 -8.46 12.09 -8.93
CA VAL A 288 -9.15 13.19 -8.25
C VAL A 288 -9.38 14.38 -9.18
N ALA A 289 -8.44 14.68 -10.08
CA ALA A 289 -8.61 15.75 -11.06
C ALA A 289 -9.69 15.43 -12.10
N GLU A 290 -9.84 14.15 -12.48
CA GLU A 290 -10.83 13.72 -13.47
C GLU A 290 -12.23 13.54 -12.86
N HIS A 291 -12.32 12.94 -11.66
CA HIS A 291 -13.58 12.47 -11.09
C HIS A 291 -13.94 13.12 -9.75
N GLY A 292 -13.05 13.92 -9.16
CA GLY A 292 -13.26 14.49 -7.83
C GLY A 292 -14.41 15.49 -7.74
N ASP A 293 -14.81 16.09 -8.86
CA ASP A 293 -15.95 17.02 -8.97
C ASP A 293 -17.30 16.30 -9.12
N GLU A 294 -17.28 15.00 -9.45
CA GLU A 294 -18.48 14.14 -9.46
C GLU A 294 -18.85 13.70 -8.03
N ALA A 295 -17.91 13.81 -7.10
CA ALA A 295 -18.00 13.24 -5.76
C ALA A 295 -18.34 14.29 -4.69
N LYS A 296 -19.37 13.97 -3.90
CA LYS A 296 -19.73 14.62 -2.65
C LYS A 296 -18.70 14.31 -1.56
N TRP A 297 -18.24 13.06 -1.50
CA TRP A 297 -17.25 12.58 -0.52
C TRP A 297 -16.12 11.88 -1.23
N LYS A 298 -14.89 12.02 -0.71
CA LYS A 298 -13.72 11.29 -1.20
C LYS A 298 -13.21 10.37 -0.09
N MET A 299 -13.16 9.08 -0.37
CA MET A 299 -12.64 8.07 0.56
C MET A 299 -11.45 7.35 -0.05
N ILE A 300 -10.45 7.04 0.76
CA ILE A 300 -9.32 6.22 0.33
C ILE A 300 -9.05 5.09 1.30
N ALA A 301 -8.91 3.87 0.78
CA ALA A 301 -8.58 2.69 1.54
C ALA A 301 -7.16 2.21 1.22
N PHE A 302 -6.47 1.74 2.25
CA PHE A 302 -5.25 0.96 2.09
C PHE A 302 -4.91 0.24 3.38
N HIS A 303 -4.24 -0.89 3.24
CA HIS A 303 -4.05 -1.83 4.35
C HIS A 303 -3.26 -1.28 5.55
N HIS A 304 -2.05 -0.77 5.33
CA HIS A 304 -1.12 -0.41 6.42
C HIS A 304 -1.62 0.79 7.21
N SER A 305 -2.03 0.57 8.46
CA SER A 305 -2.50 1.64 9.34
C SER A 305 -1.43 2.65 9.70
N ILE A 306 -1.61 3.89 9.24
CA ILE A 306 -0.68 4.98 9.54
C ILE A 306 -1.06 5.74 10.80
N TYR A 307 -2.27 5.61 11.32
CA TYR A 307 -2.67 6.22 12.60
C TYR A 307 -3.35 5.22 13.53
N SER A 308 -2.59 4.21 13.96
CA SER A 308 -3.02 3.18 14.92
C SER A 308 -2.34 3.34 16.29
N GLY A 309 -2.70 2.48 17.23
CA GLY A 309 -2.08 2.38 18.56
C GLY A 309 -1.40 1.04 18.84
N GLY A 310 -1.36 0.14 17.86
CA GLY A 310 -0.81 -1.20 17.98
C GLY A 310 0.71 -1.25 17.76
N PRO A 311 1.30 -2.45 17.74
CA PRO A 311 2.75 -2.66 17.61
C PRO A 311 3.30 -2.10 16.29
N HIS A 312 2.52 -2.09 15.21
CA HIS A 312 2.99 -1.62 13.91
C HIS A 312 2.98 -0.09 13.77
N ALA A 313 2.38 0.63 14.72
CA ALA A 313 2.30 2.10 14.70
C ALA A 313 3.68 2.81 14.60
N THR A 314 4.76 2.14 14.98
CA THR A 314 6.15 2.66 14.97
C THR A 314 7.08 1.88 14.04
N ASP A 315 6.54 1.01 13.19
CA ASP A 315 7.36 0.33 12.20
C ASP A 315 7.84 1.35 11.16
N SER A 316 9.09 1.21 10.72
CA SER A 316 9.74 2.21 9.86
C SER A 316 8.99 2.43 8.54
N ASP A 317 8.37 1.38 8.01
CA ASP A 317 7.56 1.48 6.81
C ASP A 317 6.23 2.18 7.12
N VAL A 318 5.59 1.95 8.26
CA VAL A 318 4.40 2.71 8.67
C VAL A 318 4.73 4.20 8.84
N GLU A 319 5.88 4.53 9.45
CA GLU A 319 6.35 5.91 9.61
C GLU A 319 6.60 6.60 8.27
N ASP A 320 7.29 5.96 7.31
CA ASP A 320 7.54 6.59 6.01
C ASP A 320 6.26 6.77 5.18
N ARG A 321 5.22 5.91 5.31
CA ARG A 321 3.88 6.19 4.75
C ARG A 321 3.21 7.38 5.42
N ARG A 322 3.28 7.46 6.75
CA ARG A 322 2.73 8.57 7.56
C ARG A 322 3.39 9.91 7.21
N ASN A 323 4.66 9.91 6.81
CA ASN A 323 5.37 11.14 6.44
C ASN A 323 5.00 11.68 5.05
N VAL A 324 4.39 10.85 4.19
CA VAL A 324 4.09 11.20 2.79
C VAL A 324 2.59 11.38 2.54
N LEU A 325 1.79 10.37 2.88
CA LEU A 325 0.40 10.25 2.41
C LEU A 325 -0.58 11.27 3.04
N PRO A 326 -0.53 11.60 4.35
CA PRO A 326 -1.50 12.51 4.96
C PRO A 326 -1.54 13.90 4.31
N SER A 327 -0.38 14.42 3.88
CA SER A 327 -0.30 15.72 3.20
C SER A 327 -1.00 15.67 1.84
N LEU A 328 -0.81 14.59 1.06
CA LEU A 328 -1.54 14.40 -0.19
C LEU A 328 -3.05 14.33 0.04
N PHE A 329 -3.48 13.54 1.03
CA PHE A 329 -4.91 13.35 1.30
C PHE A 329 -5.59 14.64 1.76
N SER A 330 -4.89 15.43 2.58
CA SER A 330 -5.35 16.75 3.01
C SER A 330 -5.43 17.73 1.84
N GLU A 331 -4.43 17.72 0.95
CA GLU A 331 -4.38 18.58 -0.23
C GLU A 331 -5.52 18.29 -1.20
N LEU A 332 -5.79 17.00 -1.45
CA LEU A 332 -6.81 16.55 -2.41
C LEU A 332 -8.22 16.48 -1.81
N GLY A 333 -8.38 16.85 -0.54
CA GLY A 333 -9.67 16.91 0.14
C GLY A 333 -10.32 15.55 0.32
N PHE A 334 -9.54 14.53 0.71
CA PHE A 334 -10.10 13.27 1.20
C PHE A 334 -10.75 13.48 2.57
N ASP A 335 -11.87 12.83 2.80
CA ASP A 335 -12.66 13.00 4.03
C ASP A 335 -12.41 11.86 5.02
N LEU A 336 -12.32 10.62 4.50
CA LEU A 336 -12.19 9.40 5.29
C LEU A 336 -11.14 8.46 4.71
N VAL A 337 -10.29 7.93 5.59
CA VAL A 337 -9.31 6.89 5.28
C VAL A 337 -9.64 5.62 6.05
N LEU A 338 -9.66 4.49 5.34
CA LEU A 338 -10.02 3.17 5.86
C LEU A 338 -8.81 2.22 5.83
N GLN A 339 -8.46 1.64 6.98
CA GLN A 339 -7.22 0.86 7.16
C GLN A 339 -7.40 -0.38 8.05
N GLY A 340 -6.42 -1.30 8.03
CA GLY A 340 -6.38 -2.54 8.81
C GLY A 340 -5.02 -2.74 9.46
N HIS A 341 -4.37 -3.89 9.27
CA HIS A 341 -2.97 -4.22 9.60
C HIS A 341 -2.61 -4.31 11.09
N ASP A 342 -3.10 -3.40 11.92
CA ASP A 342 -2.64 -3.24 13.30
C ASP A 342 -3.65 -3.79 14.32
N HIS A 343 -4.40 -4.85 13.93
CA HIS A 343 -5.33 -5.71 14.69
C HIS A 343 -5.79 -5.16 16.05
N SER A 344 -6.26 -3.92 16.04
CA SER A 344 -6.74 -3.13 17.17
C SER A 344 -7.52 -1.99 16.57
N TYR A 345 -8.60 -1.58 17.23
CA TYR A 345 -9.40 -0.48 16.69
C TYR A 345 -8.74 0.85 17.04
N ALA A 346 -8.64 1.74 16.05
CA ALA A 346 -8.23 3.12 16.27
C ALA A 346 -9.06 4.08 15.42
N ARG A 347 -9.37 5.22 16.02
CA ARG A 347 -9.89 6.41 15.36
C ARG A 347 -8.96 7.57 15.63
N SER A 348 -8.53 8.25 14.57
CA SER A 348 -7.72 9.47 14.71
C SER A 348 -8.57 10.67 15.15
N TYR A 349 -7.93 11.74 15.62
CA TYR A 349 -8.51 13.09 15.48
C TYR A 349 -8.66 13.41 13.98
N LEU A 350 -9.34 14.51 13.62
CA LEU A 350 -9.16 15.03 12.26
C LEU A 350 -7.70 15.44 12.07
N ILE A 351 -7.07 14.90 11.04
CA ILE A 351 -5.66 15.16 10.70
C ILE A 351 -5.60 16.02 9.45
N ARG A 352 -4.75 17.04 9.48
CA ARG A 352 -4.45 17.93 8.36
C ARG A 352 -2.95 18.04 8.20
N ASN A 353 -2.43 17.66 7.04
CA ASN A 353 -0.99 17.69 6.72
C ASN A 353 -0.12 17.01 7.80
N GLY A 354 -0.60 15.89 8.35
CA GLY A 354 0.13 15.15 9.37
C GLY A 354 0.01 15.68 10.80
N GLU A 355 -0.80 16.72 11.05
CA GLU A 355 -1.04 17.32 12.36
C GLU A 355 -2.53 17.30 12.72
N LYS A 356 -2.91 17.56 13.98
CA LYS A 356 -4.33 17.73 14.33
C LYS A 356 -4.90 18.95 13.59
N ALA A 357 -6.01 18.77 12.88
CA ALA A 357 -6.69 19.84 12.16
C ALA A 357 -7.21 20.93 13.11
N ASN A 358 -7.70 20.53 14.29
CA ASN A 358 -8.06 21.41 15.39
C ASN A 358 -7.33 20.97 16.67
N PRO A 359 -6.42 21.79 17.23
CA PRO A 359 -5.76 21.49 18.50
C PRO A 359 -6.72 21.28 19.68
N ASP A 360 -7.91 21.89 19.63
CA ASP A 360 -8.94 21.84 20.67
C ASP A 360 -9.97 20.73 20.45
N GLU A 361 -9.80 19.86 19.44
CA GLU A 361 -10.70 18.71 19.24
C GLU A 361 -10.68 17.79 20.47
N ALA A 362 -11.87 17.53 21.02
CA ALA A 362 -12.01 16.66 22.18
C ALA A 362 -11.82 15.19 21.80
N ALA A 363 -11.03 14.47 22.59
CA ALA A 363 -10.88 13.03 22.46
C ALA A 363 -12.24 12.33 22.58
N GLY A 364 -12.52 11.36 21.70
CA GLY A 364 -13.76 10.61 21.75
C GLY A 364 -15.01 11.42 21.37
N ALA A 365 -14.87 12.56 20.69
CA ALA A 365 -16.04 13.32 20.23
C ALA A 365 -16.92 12.46 19.31
N ASP A 366 -18.21 12.41 19.60
CA ASP A 366 -19.24 11.71 18.79
C ASP A 366 -19.48 12.42 17.45
N THR A 367 -19.03 13.66 17.32
CA THR A 367 -19.26 14.51 16.15
C THR A 367 -18.04 15.37 15.90
N VAL A 368 -17.60 15.40 14.64
CA VAL A 368 -16.52 16.25 14.14
C VAL A 368 -16.99 16.94 12.86
N THR A 369 -16.38 18.06 12.49
CA THR A 369 -16.71 18.80 11.26
C THR A 369 -15.46 18.89 10.40
N ALA A 370 -15.54 18.38 9.17
CA ALA A 370 -14.44 18.41 8.21
C ALA A 370 -14.08 19.86 7.86
N GLY A 371 -13.03 20.43 8.45
CA GLY A 371 -12.44 21.68 7.96
C GLY A 371 -11.67 21.45 6.64
N PRO A 372 -11.25 22.50 5.91
CA PRO A 372 -10.50 22.33 4.67
C PRO A 372 -9.24 21.44 4.85
N GLY A 373 -9.26 20.26 4.25
CA GLY A 373 -8.18 19.27 4.32
C GLY A 373 -8.08 18.50 5.64
N GLY A 374 -9.10 18.53 6.50
CA GLY A 374 -9.16 17.69 7.70
C GLY A 374 -9.70 16.30 7.36
N VAL A 375 -8.90 15.27 7.58
CA VAL A 375 -9.18 13.88 7.19
C VAL A 375 -9.34 13.00 8.43
N LEU A 376 -10.37 12.17 8.46
CA LEU A 376 -10.59 11.16 9.50
C LEU A 376 -9.95 9.84 9.10
N TYR A 377 -9.25 9.17 10.02
CA TYR A 377 -8.65 7.85 9.78
C TYR A 377 -9.27 6.81 10.72
N ILE A 378 -9.63 5.66 10.16
CA ILE A 378 -10.18 4.52 10.88
C ILE A 378 -9.32 3.29 10.60
N THR A 379 -8.75 2.73 11.67
CA THR A 379 -8.14 1.40 11.66
C THR A 379 -9.15 0.40 12.21
N ALA A 380 -9.54 -0.57 11.38
CA ALA A 380 -10.37 -1.68 11.82
C ALA A 380 -9.57 -2.71 12.63
N ASN A 381 -10.25 -3.40 13.55
CA ASN A 381 -9.71 -4.54 14.28
C ASN A 381 -10.02 -5.86 13.52
N SER A 382 -9.51 -6.98 14.01
CA SER A 382 -9.77 -8.29 13.40
C SER A 382 -11.26 -8.67 13.43
N ALA A 383 -11.79 -8.95 12.23
CA ALA A 383 -13.18 -9.33 11.99
C ALA A 383 -13.41 -10.85 12.13
N SER A 384 -12.37 -11.69 12.06
CA SER A 384 -12.47 -13.14 12.24
C SER A 384 -12.07 -13.60 13.65
N GLY A 385 -11.34 -12.76 14.38
CA GLY A 385 -10.73 -13.09 15.66
C GLY A 385 -9.53 -14.03 15.54
N SER A 386 -8.90 -14.09 14.36
CA SER A 386 -7.71 -14.89 14.10
C SER A 386 -6.49 -14.40 14.89
N LYS A 387 -6.37 -13.08 15.08
CA LYS A 387 -5.24 -12.44 15.77
C LYS A 387 -5.63 -11.06 16.32
N TYR A 388 -5.02 -10.66 17.44
CA TYR A 388 -5.19 -9.35 18.07
C TYR A 388 -3.84 -8.81 18.56
N TYR A 389 -3.66 -7.49 18.52
CA TYR A 389 -2.48 -6.84 19.07
C TYR A 389 -2.79 -5.97 20.28
N ASP A 390 -1.92 -6.03 21.28
CA ASP A 390 -1.97 -5.13 22.43
C ASP A 390 -1.57 -3.70 22.02
N LEU A 391 -2.20 -2.70 22.65
CA LEU A 391 -1.85 -1.30 22.43
C LEU A 391 -0.50 -0.97 23.06
N GLN A 392 0.29 -0.13 22.39
CA GLN A 392 1.54 0.38 22.94
C GLN A 392 1.28 1.34 24.11
N SER A 393 2.09 1.21 25.16
CA SER A 393 1.90 1.97 26.41
C SER A 393 2.21 3.47 26.32
N GLN A 394 2.97 3.90 25.31
CA GLN A 394 3.42 5.29 25.19
C GLN A 394 2.29 6.28 24.83
N GLY A 395 1.17 5.77 24.30
CA GLY A 395 0.11 6.60 23.75
C GLY A 395 0.56 7.37 22.51
N PHE A 396 -0.39 7.81 21.69
CA PHE A 396 -0.07 8.54 20.47
C PHE A 396 -0.99 9.76 20.31
N TRP A 397 -0.40 10.90 19.92
CA TRP A 397 -1.12 12.18 19.87
C TRP A 397 -2.26 12.18 18.84
N TRP A 398 -2.15 11.36 17.79
CA TRP A 398 -3.12 11.28 16.70
C TRP A 398 -4.39 10.52 17.08
N LEU A 399 -4.40 9.76 18.19
CA LEU A 399 -5.53 8.90 18.56
C LEU A 399 -6.60 9.67 19.33
N SER A 400 -7.79 9.77 18.75
CA SER A 400 -9.00 10.24 19.45
C SER A 400 -9.63 9.12 20.26
N VAL A 401 -9.69 7.91 19.68
CA VAL A 401 -10.12 6.68 20.35
C VAL A 401 -9.19 5.54 19.97
N ALA A 402 -8.86 4.69 20.94
CA ALA A 402 -8.18 3.42 20.73
C ALA A 402 -8.87 2.33 21.56
N ASN A 403 -9.10 1.17 20.97
CA ASN A 403 -9.73 0.05 21.64
C ASN A 403 -9.05 -1.27 21.27
N GLN A 404 -8.62 -2.00 22.29
CA GLN A 404 -8.31 -3.41 22.18
C GLN A 404 -8.91 -4.16 23.36
N GLU A 405 -10.02 -4.86 23.10
CA GLU A 405 -10.66 -5.73 24.07
C GLU A 405 -10.62 -7.21 23.68
N LYS A 406 -9.89 -7.54 22.61
CA LYS A 406 -9.65 -8.90 22.08
C LYS A 406 -10.95 -9.64 21.74
N VAL A 407 -11.91 -8.90 21.19
CA VAL A 407 -13.14 -9.45 20.59
C VAL A 407 -13.33 -8.91 19.19
N ARG A 408 -14.00 -9.69 18.35
CA ARG A 408 -14.29 -9.32 16.96
C ARG A 408 -15.21 -8.11 16.90
N ASN A 409 -14.92 -7.23 15.96
CA ASN A 409 -15.78 -6.10 15.63
C ASN A 409 -15.83 -5.87 14.11
N TYR A 410 -16.76 -5.01 13.72
CA TYR A 410 -16.91 -4.49 12.36
C TYR A 410 -17.34 -3.03 12.47
N SER A 411 -17.21 -2.26 11.39
CA SER A 411 -17.74 -0.89 11.34
C SER A 411 -18.86 -0.80 10.32
N ALA A 412 -19.99 -0.23 10.71
CA ALA A 412 -21.00 0.21 9.77
C ALA A 412 -20.75 1.68 9.43
N VAL A 413 -20.64 1.99 8.14
CA VAL A 413 -20.42 3.34 7.64
C VAL A 413 -21.68 3.78 6.91
N GLU A 414 -22.38 4.76 7.47
CA GLU A 414 -23.61 5.34 6.93
C GLU A 414 -23.26 6.67 6.27
N VAL A 415 -23.63 6.82 4.99
CA VAL A 415 -23.29 7.98 4.18
C VAL A 415 -24.56 8.66 3.71
N THR A 416 -24.60 9.98 3.91
CA THR A 416 -25.64 10.89 3.43
C THR A 416 -24.98 12.05 2.67
N ASP A 417 -25.78 12.94 2.12
CA ASP A 417 -25.27 14.15 1.46
C ASP A 417 -24.46 15.06 2.39
N ASP A 418 -24.80 15.08 3.69
CA ASP A 418 -24.25 16.03 4.67
C ASP A 418 -23.30 15.39 5.68
N THR A 419 -23.39 14.07 5.88
CA THR A 419 -22.64 13.36 6.93
C THR A 419 -22.14 11.99 6.50
N ILE A 420 -20.99 11.61 7.08
CA ILE A 420 -20.53 10.22 7.17
C ILE A 420 -20.53 9.81 8.65
N THR A 421 -21.26 8.75 9.01
CA THR A 421 -21.23 8.19 10.35
C THR A 421 -20.52 6.84 10.34
N VAL A 422 -19.46 6.71 11.14
CA VAL A 422 -18.75 5.45 11.36
C VAL A 422 -19.12 4.91 12.73
N LYS A 423 -19.71 3.73 12.77
CA LYS A 423 -20.11 3.05 14.00
C LYS A 423 -19.43 1.69 14.11
N THR A 424 -18.50 1.57 15.04
CA THR A 424 -17.79 0.31 15.28
C THR A 424 -18.53 -0.51 16.34
N LEU A 425 -18.88 -1.74 15.99
CA LEU A 425 -19.78 -2.61 16.73
C LEU A 425 -19.11 -3.96 16.98
N ARG A 426 -19.32 -4.52 18.17
CA ARG A 426 -18.87 -5.89 18.47
C ARG A 426 -19.66 -6.91 17.66
N SER A 427 -19.01 -7.76 16.89
CA SER A 427 -19.66 -8.96 16.34
C SER A 427 -19.64 -10.13 17.32
N GLN A 428 -18.79 -10.06 18.36
CA GLN A 428 -18.73 -11.04 19.44
C GLN A 428 -18.96 -10.36 20.80
N ALA A 429 -19.82 -10.96 21.64
CA ALA A 429 -20.05 -10.44 22.99
C ALA A 429 -18.77 -10.48 23.85
N ASN A 430 -18.59 -9.47 24.70
CA ASN A 430 -17.51 -9.38 25.68
C ASN A 430 -18.10 -9.35 27.11
N GLY A 431 -18.50 -10.52 27.59
CA GLY A 431 -19.27 -10.65 28.83
C GLY A 431 -20.73 -10.20 28.66
N THR A 432 -21.46 -10.07 29.78
CA THR A 432 -22.89 -9.74 29.77
C THR A 432 -23.18 -8.27 29.46
N ASP A 433 -22.25 -7.38 29.81
CA ASP A 433 -22.46 -5.92 29.74
C ASP A 433 -22.16 -5.35 28.35
N LYS A 434 -21.50 -6.14 27.50
CA LYS A 434 -21.14 -5.79 26.12
C LYS A 434 -21.63 -6.89 25.16
N PRO A 435 -22.96 -6.98 24.93
CA PRO A 435 -23.52 -7.98 24.02
C PRO A 435 -23.08 -7.74 22.57
N VAL A 436 -23.39 -8.70 21.69
CA VAL A 436 -23.25 -8.53 20.23
C VAL A 436 -24.01 -7.27 19.78
N ASN A 437 -23.43 -6.52 18.85
CA ASN A 437 -23.88 -5.21 18.34
C ASN A 437 -23.90 -4.08 19.39
N SER A 438 -23.22 -4.26 20.52
CA SER A 438 -22.90 -3.12 21.40
C SER A 438 -21.78 -2.27 20.82
N VAL A 439 -21.86 -0.96 21.04
CA VAL A 439 -20.93 0.05 20.47
C VAL A 439 -19.55 -0.05 21.11
N VAL A 440 -18.53 0.00 20.26
CA VAL A 440 -17.12 0.20 20.63
C VAL A 440 -16.78 1.68 20.56
N ASP A 441 -17.12 2.33 19.44
CA ASP A 441 -16.96 3.76 19.18
C ASP A 441 -17.99 4.20 18.12
N GLN A 442 -18.29 5.49 18.08
CA GLN A 442 -19.10 6.12 17.06
C GLN A 442 -18.62 7.54 16.79
N VAL A 443 -18.59 7.94 15.52
CA VAL A 443 -18.31 9.31 15.12
C VAL A 443 -19.14 9.68 13.91
N THR A 444 -19.69 10.89 13.90
CA THR A 444 -20.31 11.52 12.74
C THR A 444 -19.43 12.66 12.24
N LEU A 445 -18.92 12.52 11.02
CA LEU A 445 -18.23 13.55 10.27
C LEU A 445 -19.25 14.39 9.51
N ASN A 446 -19.41 15.65 9.89
CA ASN A 446 -20.22 16.60 9.12
C ASN A 446 -19.36 17.27 8.06
N ARG A 447 -19.94 17.50 6.89
CA ARG A 447 -19.36 18.40 5.90
C ARG A 447 -19.30 19.81 6.50
N ALA A 448 -18.18 20.52 6.35
CA ALA A 448 -18.19 21.96 6.65
C ALA A 448 -19.14 22.68 5.68
N GLU A 449 -19.84 23.70 6.19
CA GLU A 449 -20.58 24.61 5.31
C GLU A 449 -19.63 25.13 4.22
N THR A 450 -20.02 24.96 2.96
CA THR A 450 -19.29 25.57 1.83
C THR A 450 -19.32 27.08 2.06
N PRO A 451 -18.16 27.75 2.24
CA PRO A 451 -18.16 29.20 2.34
C PRO A 451 -18.80 29.80 1.09
N ASP A 452 -19.52 30.90 1.29
CA ASP A 452 -20.22 31.66 0.27
C ASP A 452 -19.44 31.72 -1.06
N VAL A 453 -20.11 31.38 -2.17
CA VAL A 453 -19.54 31.24 -3.54
C VAL A 453 -18.88 32.52 -4.07
N ASP A 454 -19.02 33.63 -3.34
CA ASP A 454 -18.37 34.91 -3.59
C ASP A 454 -17.02 35.09 -2.84
N THR A 455 -16.49 34.05 -2.18
CA THR A 455 -15.20 34.11 -1.47
C THR A 455 -14.21 33.03 -1.91
N GLN A 456 -13.00 33.44 -2.27
CA GLN A 456 -11.86 32.54 -2.52
C GLN A 456 -10.94 32.54 -1.29
N GLN A 457 -10.68 31.36 -0.73
CA GLN A 457 -9.61 31.18 0.24
C GLN A 457 -8.32 30.81 -0.51
N LEU A 458 -7.32 31.68 -0.41
CA LEU A 458 -5.98 31.42 -0.92
C LEU A 458 -5.15 30.84 0.23
N GLN A 459 -4.56 29.66 0.02
CA GLN A 459 -3.71 29.01 0.99
C GLN A 459 -2.41 28.53 0.32
N VAL A 460 -1.31 28.70 1.04
CA VAL A 460 0.02 28.18 0.68
C VAL A 460 0.56 27.39 1.85
N THR A 461 0.94 26.14 1.60
CA THR A 461 1.73 25.33 2.54
C THR A 461 3.20 25.58 2.24
N VAL A 462 3.93 26.15 3.21
CA VAL A 462 5.38 26.31 3.13
C VAL A 462 5.99 25.16 3.94
N PRO A 463 6.66 24.17 3.31
CA PRO A 463 7.22 23.03 4.02
C PRO A 463 8.38 23.44 4.95
N GLU A 464 8.63 22.63 5.98
CA GLU A 464 9.83 22.76 6.81
C GLU A 464 11.07 22.47 5.94
N ALA A 465 12.03 23.39 5.94
CA ALA A 465 13.21 23.27 5.09
C ALA A 465 14.14 22.18 5.61
N THR A 466 14.46 21.18 4.78
CA THR A 466 15.49 20.19 5.09
C THR A 466 16.82 20.88 5.38
N PRO A 467 17.63 20.39 6.36
CA PRO A 467 18.98 20.88 6.55
C PRO A 467 19.77 20.54 5.28
N GLY A 468 20.11 21.55 4.48
CA GLY A 468 20.92 21.33 3.28
C GLY A 468 22.30 20.73 3.59
N GLU A 469 23.04 20.37 2.56
CA GLU A 469 24.34 19.70 2.63
C GLU A 469 25.46 20.49 1.94
N PHE A 470 26.71 20.22 2.33
CA PHE A 470 27.92 20.66 1.64
C PHE A 470 28.59 19.46 0.98
N VAL A 471 28.73 19.50 -0.34
CA VAL A 471 29.31 18.43 -1.16
C VAL A 471 30.33 19.02 -2.10
N TRP A 472 31.46 18.34 -2.28
CA TRP A 472 32.46 18.71 -3.29
C TRP A 472 32.98 17.47 -4.03
N ALA A 473 33.35 17.65 -5.30
CA ALA A 473 33.88 16.59 -6.15
C ALA A 473 34.79 17.14 -7.24
N VAL A 474 35.77 16.35 -7.68
CA VAL A 474 36.56 16.63 -8.89
C VAL A 474 35.68 16.38 -10.11
N ASP A 475 35.50 17.40 -10.96
CA ASP A 475 34.68 17.35 -12.16
C ASP A 475 35.53 16.84 -13.34
N GLY A 476 35.62 15.51 -13.48
CA GLY A 476 36.37 14.83 -14.54
C GLY A 476 36.61 13.34 -14.27
N THR A 477 36.84 12.54 -15.33
CA THR A 477 37.05 11.07 -15.22
C THR A 477 38.52 10.64 -15.25
N ASN A 478 39.46 11.58 -15.39
CA ASN A 478 40.90 11.30 -15.43
C ASN A 478 41.58 11.86 -14.18
N GLY A 479 42.25 11.00 -13.39
CA GLY A 479 42.95 11.40 -12.17
C GLY A 479 44.31 12.08 -12.40
N LEU A 480 44.76 12.18 -13.66
CA LEU A 480 46.04 12.79 -14.03
C LEU A 480 45.86 14.25 -14.46
N VAL A 481 46.58 15.16 -13.82
CA VAL A 481 46.80 16.54 -14.28
C VAL A 481 48.13 16.56 -15.04
N ASP A 482 48.07 16.76 -16.35
CA ASP A 482 49.24 16.77 -17.24
C ASP A 482 49.70 18.21 -17.50
N LEU A 483 50.95 18.51 -17.16
CA LEU A 483 51.60 19.81 -17.39
C LEU A 483 52.37 19.85 -18.73
N GLY A 484 52.40 18.73 -19.46
CA GLY A 484 53.18 18.60 -20.69
C GLY A 484 54.69 18.48 -20.46
N THR A 485 55.47 18.72 -21.51
CA THR A 485 56.93 18.69 -21.47
C THR A 485 57.48 20.07 -21.08
N ALA A 486 58.26 20.14 -20.00
CA ALA A 486 58.91 21.37 -19.59
C ALA A 486 59.88 21.92 -20.66
N VAL A 487 59.91 23.23 -20.81
CA VAL A 487 60.73 23.95 -21.79
C VAL A 487 61.83 24.72 -21.06
N GLU A 488 63.05 24.68 -21.60
CA GLU A 488 64.19 25.41 -21.06
C GLU A 488 63.97 26.94 -21.16
N SER A 489 64.11 27.64 -20.04
CA SER A 489 63.95 29.10 -19.92
C SER A 489 65.20 29.75 -19.30
N GLY A 490 66.38 29.32 -19.77
CA GLY A 490 67.67 29.91 -19.41
C GLY A 490 68.24 29.39 -18.09
N ASP A 491 67.61 29.72 -16.95
CA ASP A 491 68.06 29.34 -15.60
C ASP A 491 67.13 28.33 -14.88
N HIS A 492 66.06 27.89 -15.55
CA HIS A 492 65.13 26.84 -15.11
C HIS A 492 64.46 26.16 -16.31
N TYR A 493 63.75 25.06 -16.05
CA TYR A 493 62.75 24.51 -16.95
C TYR A 493 61.35 24.89 -16.46
N SER A 494 60.46 25.27 -17.38
CA SER A 494 59.09 25.70 -17.07
C SER A 494 58.03 24.84 -17.76
N ALA A 495 56.95 24.52 -17.05
CA ALA A 495 55.76 23.84 -17.59
C ALA A 495 54.47 24.45 -17.04
N GLU A 496 53.43 24.50 -17.87
CA GLU A 496 52.13 25.06 -17.50
C GLU A 496 51.01 24.05 -17.71
N GLY A 497 49.97 24.11 -16.87
CA GLY A 497 48.77 23.29 -17.02
C GLY A 497 47.61 23.79 -16.20
N SER A 498 46.58 22.97 -16.01
CA SER A 498 45.42 23.33 -15.18
C SER A 498 44.86 22.09 -14.50
N ILE A 499 44.37 22.25 -13.26
CA ILE A 499 43.68 21.17 -12.56
C ILE A 499 42.33 20.87 -13.23
N ASN A 500 41.83 19.65 -13.03
CA ASN A 500 40.41 19.38 -13.25
C ASN A 500 39.58 20.27 -12.31
N PRO A 501 38.51 20.92 -12.80
CA PRO A 501 37.69 21.78 -11.95
C PRO A 501 37.12 21.01 -10.76
N ILE A 502 37.00 21.67 -9.61
CA ILE A 502 36.36 21.14 -8.41
C ILE A 502 34.96 21.72 -8.32
N ARG A 503 33.94 20.89 -8.44
CA ARG A 503 32.56 21.31 -8.17
C ARG A 503 32.34 21.34 -6.67
N VAL A 504 31.85 22.46 -6.17
CA VAL A 504 31.42 22.65 -4.78
C VAL A 504 29.95 23.01 -4.79
N THR A 505 29.14 22.37 -3.97
CA THR A 505 27.71 22.64 -3.80
C THR A 505 27.43 22.81 -2.32
N ASP A 506 26.91 23.98 -1.93
CA ASP A 506 26.42 24.21 -0.58
C ASP A 506 24.94 24.61 -0.62
N THR A 507 24.11 23.84 0.08
CA THR A 507 22.66 24.06 0.19
C THR A 507 22.23 24.35 1.64
N ARG A 508 23.17 24.43 2.59
CA ARG A 508 22.91 24.63 4.02
C ARG A 508 22.24 25.98 4.27
N LEU A 509 21.19 25.98 5.09
CA LEU A 509 20.30 27.13 5.31
C LEU A 509 21.00 28.39 5.87
N SER A 510 22.01 28.22 6.72
CA SER A 510 22.74 29.33 7.34
C SER A 510 23.98 29.77 6.54
N GLY A 511 24.26 29.14 5.39
CA GLY A 511 25.46 29.35 4.59
C GLY A 511 26.74 29.38 5.42
N PRO A 512 27.04 28.37 6.26
CA PRO A 512 28.24 28.38 7.09
C PRO A 512 29.50 28.41 6.21
N GLU A 513 30.56 29.05 6.71
CA GLU A 513 31.82 29.22 5.97
C GLU A 513 32.40 27.89 5.51
N TRP A 514 32.91 27.85 4.27
CA TRP A 514 33.66 26.70 3.76
C TRP A 514 34.89 27.14 2.98
N SER A 515 35.89 26.26 2.91
CA SER A 515 37.06 26.43 2.04
C SER A 515 37.56 25.09 1.49
N ILE A 516 38.07 25.13 0.25
CA ILE A 516 38.83 24.05 -0.36
C ILE A 516 40.28 24.53 -0.46
N SER A 517 41.23 23.76 0.06
CA SER A 517 42.66 24.00 -0.07
C SER A 517 43.36 22.82 -0.75
N ALA A 518 44.57 23.05 -1.27
CA ALA A 518 45.40 22.00 -1.82
C ALA A 518 46.87 22.13 -1.39
N GLN A 519 47.57 21.00 -1.40
CA GLN A 519 49.03 20.92 -1.28
C GLN A 519 49.56 19.79 -2.17
N VAL A 520 50.80 19.89 -2.63
CA VAL A 520 51.44 18.90 -3.51
C VAL A 520 52.57 18.19 -2.78
N SER A 521 52.70 16.88 -3.00
CA SER A 521 53.88 16.13 -2.57
C SER A 521 55.12 16.51 -3.39
N ASP A 522 56.28 16.02 -2.97
CA ASP A 522 57.47 16.05 -3.83
C ASP A 522 57.22 15.26 -5.12
N PHE A 523 57.86 15.73 -6.19
CA PHE A 523 57.86 15.10 -7.50
C PHE A 523 58.92 14.02 -7.54
N THR A 524 58.57 12.81 -7.96
CA THR A 524 59.44 11.63 -7.90
C THR A 524 59.55 10.91 -9.24
N SER A 525 60.73 10.41 -9.58
CA SER A 525 61.01 9.56 -10.74
C SER A 525 62.06 8.50 -10.38
N GLY A 526 61.62 7.29 -10.02
CA GLY A 526 62.52 6.26 -9.48
C GLY A 526 63.13 6.69 -8.14
N ASP A 527 64.47 6.71 -8.05
CA ASP A 527 65.21 7.16 -6.85
C ASP A 527 65.48 8.69 -6.86
N GLU A 528 65.13 9.39 -7.94
CA GLU A 528 65.32 10.84 -8.11
C GLU A 528 64.05 11.60 -7.66
N SER A 529 64.24 12.79 -7.09
CA SER A 529 63.12 13.65 -6.67
C SER A 529 63.48 15.13 -6.63
N PHE A 530 62.47 15.98 -6.77
CA PHE A 530 62.56 17.41 -6.48
C PHE A 530 61.33 17.87 -5.69
N SER A 531 61.51 18.97 -4.96
CA SER A 531 60.49 19.41 -4.01
C SER A 531 59.23 19.93 -4.69
N GLY A 532 58.07 19.59 -4.12
CA GLY A 532 56.77 20.13 -4.55
C GLY A 532 56.67 21.66 -4.49
N LYS A 533 57.62 22.33 -3.80
CA LYS A 533 57.67 23.78 -3.68
C LYS A 533 57.82 24.51 -5.01
N TYR A 534 58.33 23.82 -6.03
CA TYR A 534 58.54 24.40 -7.36
C TYR A 534 57.25 24.55 -8.17
N LEU A 535 56.13 24.01 -7.67
CA LEU A 535 54.81 24.18 -8.27
C LEU A 535 54.09 25.37 -7.61
N GLY A 536 53.78 26.39 -8.39
CA GLY A 536 52.85 27.47 -8.06
C GLY A 536 51.48 27.27 -8.71
N TRP A 537 50.52 28.10 -8.34
CA TRP A 537 49.20 28.11 -8.99
C TRP A 537 48.51 29.47 -8.98
N THR A 538 47.51 29.63 -9.86
CA THR A 538 46.60 30.77 -9.86
C THR A 538 45.16 30.26 -9.77
N PRO A 539 44.54 30.28 -8.58
CA PRO A 539 43.16 29.87 -8.40
C PRO A 539 42.15 30.76 -9.17
N SER A 540 41.00 30.18 -9.51
CA SER A 540 39.95 30.82 -10.27
C SER A 540 38.58 30.19 -9.99
N VAL A 541 37.51 30.96 -10.22
CA VAL A 541 36.14 30.44 -10.26
C VAL A 541 35.76 30.27 -11.72
N VAL A 542 35.70 29.02 -12.17
CA VAL A 542 35.39 28.62 -13.55
C VAL A 542 33.90 28.76 -13.85
N GLU A 543 33.06 28.46 -12.86
CA GLU A 543 31.61 28.65 -12.91
C GLU A 543 31.15 29.28 -11.60
N ALA A 544 30.57 30.47 -11.68
CA ALA A 544 30.15 31.24 -10.51
C ALA A 544 28.87 30.66 -9.89
N GLY A 545 28.86 30.55 -8.57
CA GLY A 545 27.68 30.20 -7.79
C GLY A 545 28.02 30.15 -6.30
N GLY A 546 26.98 30.21 -5.47
CA GLY A 546 27.09 30.18 -4.01
C GLY A 546 28.09 31.16 -3.39
N ASP A 547 28.24 32.35 -3.99
CA ASP A 547 29.22 33.39 -3.65
C ASP A 547 30.67 32.91 -3.47
N ALA A 548 31.05 31.82 -4.15
CA ALA A 548 32.40 31.30 -4.11
C ALA A 548 33.41 32.33 -4.65
N VAL A 549 34.52 32.49 -3.94
CA VAL A 549 35.66 33.31 -4.33
C VAL A 549 36.91 32.45 -4.50
N ALA A 550 37.74 32.81 -5.48
CA ALA A 550 39.04 32.16 -5.69
C ALA A 550 40.02 32.53 -4.57
N GLY A 551 40.93 31.62 -4.24
CA GLY A 551 42.06 31.91 -3.36
C GLY A 551 43.14 32.76 -4.04
N ASP A 552 44.15 33.15 -3.25
CA ASP A 552 45.26 33.96 -3.73
C ASP A 552 46.22 33.17 -4.65
N LYS A 553 46.87 33.88 -5.58
CA LYS A 553 47.96 33.31 -6.39
C LYS A 553 49.11 32.89 -5.47
N VAL A 554 49.68 31.71 -5.73
CA VAL A 554 50.89 31.22 -5.06
C VAL A 554 51.98 31.09 -6.13
N GLU A 555 53.06 31.84 -5.96
CA GLU A 555 54.22 31.78 -6.85
C GLU A 555 55.00 30.46 -6.66
N SER A 556 55.70 30.02 -7.70
CA SER A 556 56.66 28.93 -7.58
C SER A 556 57.76 29.29 -6.56
N GLY A 557 58.15 28.30 -5.74
CA GLY A 557 59.29 28.38 -4.83
C GLY A 557 60.65 28.48 -5.53
N PHE A 558 60.70 28.40 -6.87
CA PHE A 558 61.86 28.84 -7.65
C PHE A 558 62.03 30.37 -7.58
N VAL A 559 60.92 31.10 -7.64
CA VAL A 559 60.88 32.56 -7.53
C VAL A 559 60.90 32.99 -6.07
N SER A 560 59.98 32.47 -5.24
CA SER A 560 59.90 32.75 -3.81
C SER A 560 58.96 31.83 -3.05
N GLY A 561 59.23 31.59 -1.75
CA GLY A 561 58.31 30.88 -0.86
C GLY A 561 58.35 29.36 -1.02
N ASP A 562 57.30 28.70 -0.50
CA ASP A 562 57.20 27.24 -0.42
C ASP A 562 56.31 26.64 -1.53
N GLY A 563 55.86 27.45 -2.49
CA GLY A 563 54.90 27.04 -3.52
C GLY A 563 53.73 26.24 -2.93
N LEU A 564 53.31 25.19 -3.64
CA LEU A 564 52.27 24.27 -3.19
C LEU A 564 52.77 23.15 -2.27
N SER A 565 54.04 23.14 -1.86
CA SER A 565 54.46 22.20 -0.79
C SER A 565 53.83 22.56 0.57
N ALA A 566 53.35 23.80 0.70
CA ALA A 566 52.48 24.26 1.78
C ALA A 566 51.02 24.36 1.30
N SER A 567 50.08 24.04 2.20
CA SER A 567 48.65 24.12 1.89
C SER A 567 48.21 25.55 1.60
N SER A 568 47.51 25.72 0.47
CA SER A 568 46.99 27.01 0.00
C SER A 568 45.53 26.88 -0.45
N THR A 569 44.74 27.94 -0.27
CA THR A 569 43.30 27.95 -0.60
C THR A 569 43.08 27.97 -2.12
N LEU A 570 42.25 27.05 -2.62
CA LEU A 570 41.75 27.05 -3.99
C LEU A 570 40.52 27.96 -4.13
N GLY A 571 39.59 27.88 -3.18
CA GLY A 571 38.43 28.74 -3.14
C GLY A 571 37.64 28.58 -1.85
N SER A 572 36.78 29.56 -1.55
CA SER A 572 36.01 29.61 -0.30
C SER A 572 34.70 30.36 -0.50
N ALA A 573 33.77 30.22 0.44
CA ALA A 573 32.67 31.16 0.62
C ALA A 573 32.50 31.50 2.09
N ALA A 574 32.19 32.77 2.37
CA ALA A 574 32.04 33.29 3.72
C ALA A 574 30.72 32.83 4.36
N THR A 575 30.60 33.04 5.67
CA THR A 575 29.33 32.84 6.37
C THR A 575 28.24 33.73 5.76
N GLY A 576 27.06 33.16 5.48
CA GLY A 576 25.92 33.84 4.87
C GLY A 576 25.94 33.87 3.33
N HIS A 577 26.80 33.10 2.68
CA HIS A 577 26.82 32.97 1.23
C HIS A 577 25.50 32.42 0.66
N ALA A 578 25.19 32.76 -0.58
CA ALA A 578 24.06 32.22 -1.32
C ALA A 578 24.17 30.70 -1.46
N ARG A 579 23.03 29.99 -1.48
CA ARG A 579 23.02 28.56 -1.82
C ARG A 579 23.28 28.37 -3.31
N GLY A 580 24.05 27.35 -3.66
CA GLY A 580 24.30 27.03 -5.07
C GLY A 580 25.56 26.20 -5.29
N SER A 581 25.86 25.98 -6.56
CA SER A 581 27.05 25.25 -6.98
C SER A 581 28.04 26.18 -7.68
N ALA A 582 29.32 26.06 -7.35
CA ALA A 582 30.43 26.70 -8.06
C ALA A 582 31.37 25.65 -8.65
N LYS A 583 32.15 26.04 -9.64
CA LYS A 583 33.34 25.29 -10.07
C LYS A 583 34.59 26.10 -9.80
N LEU A 584 35.50 25.54 -9.02
CA LEU A 584 36.83 26.08 -8.76
C LEU A 584 37.83 25.47 -9.73
N GLY A 585 38.80 26.24 -10.21
CA GLY A 585 39.91 25.76 -11.02
C GLY A 585 41.18 26.50 -10.67
N ALA A 586 42.32 26.03 -11.17
CA ALA A 586 43.59 26.72 -11.01
C ALA A 586 44.51 26.43 -12.20
N GLY A 587 45.15 27.48 -12.70
CA GLY A 587 46.31 27.34 -13.59
C GLY A 587 47.52 26.93 -12.76
N LEU A 588 48.32 26.01 -13.25
CA LEU A 588 49.53 25.48 -12.60
C LEU A 588 50.76 25.98 -13.35
N GLU A 589 51.78 26.37 -12.59
CA GLU A 589 53.06 26.88 -13.09
C GLU A 589 54.18 26.16 -12.36
N LEU A 590 54.98 25.38 -13.08
CA LEU A 590 56.07 24.58 -12.51
C LEU A 590 57.41 25.07 -13.05
N ASP A 591 58.25 25.62 -12.17
CA ASP A 591 59.61 26.07 -12.50
C ASP A 591 60.63 25.28 -11.70
N ILE A 592 61.41 24.43 -12.37
CA ILE A 592 62.38 23.54 -11.72
C ILE A 592 63.83 23.94 -12.03
N PRO A 593 64.74 23.82 -11.05
CA PRO A 593 66.16 24.11 -11.28
C PRO A 593 66.77 23.22 -12.38
N VAL A 594 67.74 23.75 -13.11
CA VAL A 594 68.42 23.03 -14.21
C VAL A 594 69.24 21.82 -13.76
N GLU A 595 69.47 21.66 -12.45
CA GLU A 595 70.17 20.50 -11.88
C GLU A 595 69.30 19.24 -11.75
N VAL A 596 67.98 19.34 -12.00
CA VAL A 596 67.07 18.19 -12.02
C VAL A 596 67.37 17.32 -13.25
N THR A 597 67.50 16.00 -13.04
CA THR A 597 67.86 15.05 -14.10
C THR A 597 66.68 14.75 -15.02
N ASP A 598 66.97 14.42 -16.28
CA ASP A 598 65.95 14.05 -17.28
C ASP A 598 65.09 12.87 -16.81
N GLY A 599 63.77 13.01 -16.85
CA GLY A 599 62.85 11.95 -16.47
C GLY A 599 61.38 12.39 -16.47
N THR A 600 60.48 11.42 -16.30
CA THR A 600 59.05 11.68 -16.06
C THR A 600 58.81 11.66 -14.56
N TYR A 601 58.45 12.80 -13.98
CA TYR A 601 58.20 12.95 -12.56
C TYR A 601 56.71 13.00 -12.24
N GLN A 602 56.31 12.42 -11.11
CA GLN A 602 54.92 12.41 -10.65
C GLN A 602 54.83 12.91 -9.21
N ALA A 603 53.75 13.63 -8.90
CA ALA A 603 53.40 14.10 -7.57
C ALA A 603 51.89 13.94 -7.32
N THR A 604 51.50 13.93 -6.04
CA THR A 604 50.09 13.86 -5.62
C THR A 604 49.63 15.24 -5.14
N LEU A 605 48.59 15.79 -5.78
CA LEU A 605 47.88 16.96 -5.29
C LEU A 605 46.77 16.51 -4.33
N THR A 606 46.90 16.90 -3.06
CA THR A 606 45.92 16.56 -2.01
C THR A 606 44.97 17.72 -1.79
N LEU A 607 43.67 17.50 -1.97
CA LEU A 607 42.61 18.48 -1.70
C LEU A 607 42.02 18.26 -0.30
N THR A 608 41.83 19.35 0.44
CA THR A 608 41.21 19.35 1.76
C THR A 608 40.03 20.29 1.78
N ALA A 609 38.89 19.83 2.29
CA ALA A 609 37.71 20.66 2.49
C ALA A 609 37.47 20.91 3.97
N LEU A 610 37.13 22.14 4.31
CA LEU A 610 36.64 22.55 5.62
C LEU A 610 35.24 23.16 5.43
N SER A 611 34.26 22.71 6.20
CA SER A 611 32.85 23.10 6.04
C SER A 611 32.09 23.12 7.36
#